data_AF-A0A820S6P9-F1
#
_entry.id   AF-A0A820S6P9-F1
#
_cell.length_a   1.000
_cell.length_b   1.000
_cell.length_c   1.000
_cell.angle_alpha   90.00
_cell.angle_beta   90.00
_cell.angle_gamma   90.00
#
_symmetry.space_group_name_H-M   'P 1'
#
loop_
_entity.id
_entity.type
_entity.pdbx_description
1 polymer ?
#
loop_
_entity_poly.entity_id
_entity_poly.type
_entity_poly.pdbx_seq_one_letter_code
_entity_poly.pdbx_strand_id
1 'polypeptide(L)'
;VDLSTLGAVTASNFYSGAGSASAQGNYVTGRVQGGGFNSGGFAPQYIEIDLPSTYSISSVCLSVGQLPNGVTLHEIYMGATSSSLSLVTTLNGYTYSGEWLNTTYSPMLSGISAIRVSTVSSPSWVAWNMFLVYGV
;
A
#
# COMPACT_ATOMS: atom_id res chain seq x y z
N VAL A 1 15.99 6.27 2.36
CA VAL A 1 15.91 5.08 3.24
C VAL A 1 14.58 4.37 3.01
N ASP A 2 14.50 3.06 3.21
CA ASP A 2 13.23 2.32 3.23
C ASP A 2 12.53 2.59 4.58
N LEU A 3 11.39 3.26 4.53
CA LEU A 3 10.59 3.63 5.69
C LEU A 3 9.45 2.62 5.95
N SER A 4 9.17 1.71 5.01
CA SER A 4 8.02 0.78 5.11
C SER A 4 8.14 -0.24 6.24
N THR A 5 9.34 -0.44 6.76
CA THR A 5 9.63 -1.33 7.90
C THR A 5 9.48 -0.65 9.27
N LEU A 6 9.33 0.67 9.30
CA LEU A 6 9.35 1.46 10.54
C LEU A 6 7.96 1.66 11.15
N GLY A 7 6.92 1.62 10.30
CA GLY A 7 5.56 1.96 10.68
C GLY A 7 4.69 0.77 11.06
N ALA A 8 3.65 1.05 11.84
CA ALA A 8 2.55 0.11 12.04
C ALA A 8 1.70 0.04 10.76
N VAL A 9 1.08 -1.12 10.52
CA VAL A 9 0.30 -1.36 9.31
C VAL A 9 -1.16 -1.58 9.68
N THR A 10 -2.06 -0.84 9.04
CA THR A 10 -3.50 -1.06 9.14
C THR A 10 -4.08 -1.32 7.75
N ALA A 11 -5.22 -2.01 7.67
CA ALA A 11 -5.94 -2.20 6.41
C ALA A 11 -7.43 -2.26 6.67
N SER A 12 -8.23 -2.07 5.61
CA SER A 12 -9.70 -2.16 5.69
C SER A 12 -10.20 -3.55 6.06
N ASN A 13 -9.53 -4.60 5.58
CA ASN A 13 -9.87 -5.98 5.86
C ASN A 13 -8.66 -6.90 5.62
N PHE A 14 -8.74 -8.13 6.13
CA PHE A 14 -7.75 -9.17 5.88
C PHE A 14 -8.47 -10.47 5.53
N TYR A 15 -7.97 -11.16 4.51
CA TYR A 15 -8.38 -12.55 4.27
C TYR A 15 -7.96 -13.38 5.49
N SER A 16 -8.87 -14.17 6.06
CA SER A 16 -8.59 -14.97 7.27
C SER A 16 -8.19 -16.42 6.94
N GLY A 17 -7.89 -16.73 5.67
CA GLY A 17 -7.43 -18.06 5.25
C GLY A 17 -5.96 -18.31 5.62
N ALA A 18 -5.58 -19.59 5.71
CA ALA A 18 -4.21 -20.00 6.02
C ALA A 18 -3.19 -19.33 5.07
N GLY A 19 -2.23 -18.59 5.63
CA GLY A 19 -1.17 -17.87 4.89
C GLY A 19 -1.37 -16.35 4.74
N SER A 20 -2.45 -15.79 5.28
CA SER A 20 -2.69 -14.34 5.19
C SER A 20 -2.01 -13.62 6.34
N ALA A 21 -1.11 -12.67 6.03
CA ALA A 21 -0.46 -11.85 7.04
C ALA A 21 -1.52 -11.07 7.83
N SER A 22 -1.63 -11.35 9.13
CA SER A 22 -2.33 -10.48 10.08
C SER A 22 -1.64 -9.12 10.12
N ALA A 23 -2.38 -8.01 10.07
CA ALA A 23 -1.84 -6.67 10.37
C ALA A 23 -1.21 -6.52 11.76
N GLN A 24 -1.25 -7.56 12.60
CA GLN A 24 -0.44 -7.63 13.80
C GLN A 24 0.97 -8.14 13.46
N GLY A 25 1.82 -7.24 12.98
CA GLY A 25 3.24 -7.50 12.79
C GLY A 25 3.82 -6.67 11.64
N ASN A 26 5.00 -6.08 11.84
CA ASN A 26 5.72 -5.13 10.98
C ASN A 26 6.12 -5.65 9.59
N TYR A 27 5.23 -6.29 8.83
CA TYR A 27 5.61 -7.01 7.63
C TYR A 27 4.69 -6.71 6.45
N VAL A 28 4.91 -5.53 5.84
CA VAL A 28 4.77 -5.42 4.38
C VAL A 28 6.09 -5.73 3.66
N THR A 29 7.15 -6.03 4.42
CA THR A 29 8.39 -6.61 3.92
C THR A 29 8.39 -8.12 4.16
N GLY A 30 8.33 -8.90 3.07
CA GLY A 30 8.08 -10.34 3.00
C GLY A 30 8.63 -11.27 4.10
N ARG A 31 7.92 -12.41 4.20
CA ARG A 31 8.15 -13.65 4.98
C ARG A 31 7.41 -13.76 6.33
N VAL A 32 6.11 -13.94 6.23
CA VAL A 32 5.49 -15.14 6.83
C VAL A 32 5.22 -16.09 5.66
N GLN A 33 5.50 -17.40 5.79
CA GLN A 33 5.51 -18.39 4.69
C GLN A 33 4.50 -18.10 3.56
N GLY A 34 4.92 -17.40 2.49
CA GLY A 34 4.05 -16.93 1.41
C GLY A 34 3.05 -15.85 1.83
N GLY A 35 3.32 -14.58 1.55
CA GLY A 35 2.50 -13.87 0.56
C GLY A 35 2.17 -12.48 1.07
N GLY A 36 2.01 -11.50 0.18
CA GLY A 36 1.75 -10.11 0.57
C GLY A 36 0.38 -9.88 1.21
N PHE A 37 -0.11 -8.65 1.16
CA PHE A 37 -1.44 -8.29 1.64
C PHE A 37 -2.55 -8.87 0.74
N ASN A 38 -3.61 -9.39 1.36
CA ASN A 38 -4.87 -9.71 0.69
C ASN A 38 -6.04 -9.32 1.59
N SER A 39 -6.92 -8.46 1.06
CA SER A 39 -8.10 -7.97 1.79
C SER A 39 -9.21 -9.02 1.97
N GLY A 40 -9.19 -10.10 1.19
CA GLY A 40 -10.28 -11.08 1.12
C GLY A 40 -11.56 -10.54 0.49
N GLY A 41 -11.52 -9.36 -0.15
CA GLY A 41 -12.69 -8.71 -0.73
C GLY A 41 -12.37 -7.89 -1.97
N PHE A 42 -13.41 -7.57 -2.73
CA PHE A 42 -13.30 -6.64 -3.87
C PHE A 42 -13.10 -5.20 -3.39
N ALA A 43 -12.65 -4.35 -4.32
CA ALA A 43 -12.55 -2.91 -4.10
C ALA A 43 -13.92 -2.31 -3.69
N PRO A 44 -13.96 -1.26 -2.86
CA PRO A 44 -12.81 -0.53 -2.33
C PRO A 44 -12.13 -1.21 -1.14
N GLN A 45 -10.80 -1.22 -1.09
CA GLN A 45 -10.00 -1.69 0.04
C GLN A 45 -8.72 -0.86 0.17
N TYR A 46 -8.19 -0.72 1.38
CA TYR A 46 -6.96 0.04 1.62
C TYR A 46 -5.96 -0.73 2.48
N ILE A 47 -4.68 -0.37 2.32
CA ILE A 47 -3.60 -0.63 3.27
C ILE A 47 -2.94 0.71 3.62
N GLU A 48 -2.55 0.88 4.87
CA GLU A 48 -1.95 2.10 5.40
C GLU A 48 -0.73 1.76 6.25
N ILE A 49 0.30 2.60 6.16
CA ILE A 49 1.49 2.59 7.00
C ILE A 49 1.47 3.87 7.83
N ASP A 50 1.51 3.71 9.15
CA ASP A 50 1.64 4.77 10.15
C ASP A 50 3.07 4.79 10.69
N LEU A 51 3.88 5.73 10.20
CA LEU A 51 5.27 5.95 10.59
C LEU A 51 5.38 6.56 11.99
N PRO A 52 6.46 6.27 12.74
CA PRO A 52 6.62 6.72 14.12
C PRO A 52 6.91 8.22 14.27
N SER A 53 7.27 8.89 13.18
CA SER A 53 7.49 10.34 13.10
C SER A 53 7.13 10.84 11.70
N THR A 54 7.19 12.15 11.49
CA THR A 54 7.03 12.73 10.15
C THR A 54 8.33 12.63 9.36
N TYR A 55 8.22 12.23 8.10
CA TYR A 55 9.33 12.09 7.16
C TYR A 55 9.06 12.91 5.88
N SER A 56 10.09 13.01 5.03
CA SER A 56 9.96 13.44 3.64
C SER A 56 9.94 12.22 2.73
N ILE A 57 8.88 12.05 1.94
CA ILE A 57 8.69 10.88 1.08
C ILE A 57 9.18 11.19 -0.34
N SER A 58 10.05 10.35 -0.87
CA SER A 58 10.56 10.44 -2.25
C SER A 58 9.89 9.46 -3.19
N SER A 59 9.39 8.32 -2.70
CA SER A 59 8.80 7.30 -3.56
C SER A 59 7.84 6.37 -2.84
N VAL A 60 6.84 5.89 -3.57
CA VAL A 60 5.98 4.76 -3.20
C VAL A 60 6.03 3.72 -4.32
N CYS A 61 6.24 2.45 -3.95
CA CYS A 61 6.34 1.33 -4.87
C CYS A 61 5.38 0.21 -4.44
N LEU A 62 4.54 -0.25 -5.37
CA LEU A 62 3.53 -1.26 -5.13
C LEU A 62 3.72 -2.43 -6.08
N SER A 63 3.82 -3.65 -5.56
CA SER A 63 3.76 -4.86 -6.38
C SER A 63 2.35 -5.41 -6.35
N VAL A 64 1.68 -5.40 -7.51
CA VAL A 64 0.27 -5.78 -7.67
C VAL A 64 0.07 -7.27 -7.38
N GLY A 65 -0.85 -7.60 -6.47
CA GLY A 65 -1.36 -8.96 -6.29
C GLY A 65 -2.77 -9.04 -6.84
N GLN A 66 -2.97 -9.67 -8.00
CA GLN A 66 -4.32 -9.76 -8.58
C GLN A 66 -4.51 -11.00 -9.47
N LEU A 67 -5.75 -11.44 -9.57
CA LEU A 67 -6.20 -12.44 -10.55
C LEU A 67 -7.73 -12.35 -10.67
N PRO A 68 -8.33 -12.06 -11.84
CA PRO A 68 -7.69 -11.87 -13.16
C PRO A 68 -6.96 -10.52 -13.32
N ASN A 69 -6.24 -10.37 -14.43
CA ASN A 69 -5.69 -9.08 -14.85
C ASN A 69 -6.79 -8.16 -15.39
N GLY A 70 -6.60 -6.84 -15.34
CA GLY A 70 -7.57 -5.88 -15.85
C GLY A 70 -7.32 -4.45 -15.37
N VAL A 71 -8.25 -3.55 -15.66
CA VAL A 71 -8.15 -2.13 -15.28
C VAL A 71 -8.38 -1.97 -13.79
N THR A 72 -7.43 -1.30 -13.13
CA THR A 72 -7.49 -0.94 -11.72
C THR A 72 -7.40 0.58 -11.55
N LEU A 73 -7.96 1.05 -10.44
CA LEU A 73 -7.82 2.42 -9.97
C LEU A 73 -7.26 2.36 -8.54
N HIS A 74 -6.04 2.86 -8.37
CA HIS A 74 -5.40 3.02 -7.08
C HIS A 74 -5.16 4.50 -6.77
N GLU A 75 -5.39 4.87 -5.52
CA GLU A 75 -5.20 6.21 -5.00
C GLU A 75 -4.24 6.16 -3.81
N ILE A 76 -3.19 6.97 -3.88
CA ILE A 76 -2.21 7.12 -2.80
C ILE A 76 -2.55 8.39 -2.06
N TYR A 77 -2.78 8.25 -0.76
CA TYR A 77 -3.03 9.34 0.16
C TYR A 77 -1.88 9.46 1.15
N MET A 78 -1.55 10.69 1.54
CA MET A 78 -0.53 10.97 2.53
C MET A 78 -0.95 12.11 3.45
N GLY A 79 -0.45 12.10 4.68
CA GLY A 79 -0.73 13.16 5.64
C GLY A 79 0.13 13.08 6.89
N ALA A 80 0.04 14.12 7.73
CA ALA A 80 0.71 14.18 9.03
C ALA A 80 0.11 13.23 10.08
N THR A 81 -1.10 12.70 9.81
CA THR A 81 -1.81 11.67 10.59
C THR A 81 -2.79 10.93 9.68
N SER A 82 -3.28 9.75 10.11
CA SER A 82 -4.27 8.95 9.39
C SER A 82 -5.64 9.65 9.24
N SER A 83 -5.94 10.65 10.08
CA SER A 83 -7.17 11.45 10.00
C SER A 83 -7.03 12.70 9.11
N SER A 84 -5.81 13.04 8.68
CA SER A 84 -5.50 14.24 7.90
C SER A 84 -4.87 13.89 6.54
N LEU A 85 -5.40 12.86 5.88
CA LEU A 85 -4.91 12.37 4.60
C LEU A 85 -5.40 13.26 3.43
N SER A 86 -4.50 13.52 2.49
CA SER A 86 -4.81 14.15 1.20
C SER A 86 -4.40 13.24 0.06
N LEU A 87 -5.19 13.23 -1.03
CA LEU A 87 -4.86 12.49 -2.24
C LEU A 87 -3.61 13.11 -2.88
N VAL A 88 -2.56 12.31 -3.08
CA VAL A 88 -1.30 12.76 -3.68
C VAL A 88 -1.05 12.16 -5.06
N THR A 89 -1.59 10.98 -5.36
CA THR A 89 -1.39 10.32 -6.66
C THR A 89 -2.56 9.40 -6.99
N THR A 90 -2.95 9.40 -8.25
CA THR A 90 -3.91 8.46 -8.83
C THR A 90 -3.21 7.63 -9.90
N LEU A 91 -3.32 6.30 -9.79
CA LEU A 91 -2.83 5.33 -10.74
C LEU A 91 -4.05 4.63 -11.36
N ASN A 92 -4.36 4.96 -12.61
CA ASN A 92 -5.50 4.41 -13.34
C ASN A 92 -5.02 3.77 -14.63
N GLY A 93 -5.16 2.45 -14.75
CA GLY A 93 -4.66 1.75 -15.91
C GLY A 93 -4.89 0.25 -15.85
N TYR A 94 -4.57 -0.43 -16.95
CA TYR A 94 -4.53 -1.88 -16.98
C TYR A 94 -3.35 -2.37 -16.15
N THR A 95 -3.60 -3.26 -15.19
CA THR A 95 -2.55 -3.89 -14.39
C THR A 95 -2.53 -5.41 -14.56
N TYR A 96 -1.45 -6.03 -14.13
CA TYR A 96 -1.32 -7.48 -14.05
C TYR A 96 -0.57 -7.96 -12.79
N SER A 97 -0.74 -9.23 -12.44
CA SER A 97 -0.08 -9.81 -11.25
C SER A 97 1.45 -9.69 -11.32
N GLY A 98 2.05 -9.20 -10.24
CA GLY A 98 3.50 -9.00 -10.11
C GLY A 98 4.03 -7.69 -10.72
N GLU A 99 3.18 -6.91 -11.38
CA GLU A 99 3.55 -5.59 -11.90
C GLU A 99 3.96 -4.64 -10.77
N TRP A 100 4.97 -3.83 -11.01
CA TRP A 100 5.40 -2.77 -10.10
C TRP A 100 4.86 -1.42 -10.54
N LEU A 101 4.06 -0.81 -9.68
CA LEU A 101 3.60 0.57 -9.84
C LEU A 101 4.46 1.48 -8.97
N ASN A 102 5.25 2.35 -9.62
CA ASN A 102 6.21 3.21 -8.96
C ASN A 102 5.83 4.68 -9.14
N THR A 103 5.78 5.42 -8.04
CA THR A 103 5.56 6.87 -8.03
C THR A 103 6.72 7.55 -7.33
N THR A 104 7.33 8.54 -7.97
CA THR A 104 8.40 9.37 -7.40
C THR A 104 7.94 10.81 -7.22
N TYR A 105 8.46 11.48 -6.18
CA TYR A 105 8.10 12.85 -5.83
C TYR A 105 9.34 13.75 -5.85
N SER A 106 9.28 14.80 -6.68
CA SER A 106 10.32 15.83 -6.77
C SER A 106 9.65 17.21 -6.88
N PRO A 107 9.72 18.07 -5.85
CA PRO A 107 10.39 17.85 -4.56
C PRO A 107 9.75 16.73 -3.72
N MET A 108 10.48 16.22 -2.73
CA MET A 108 9.95 15.23 -1.77
C MET A 108 8.78 15.82 -1.00
N LEU A 109 7.79 15.00 -0.67
CA LEU A 109 6.62 15.40 0.11
C LEU A 109 6.96 15.34 1.60
N SER A 110 7.02 16.48 2.28
CA SER A 110 7.41 16.57 3.69
C SER A 110 6.21 16.51 4.65
N GLY A 111 6.50 16.26 5.94
CA GLY A 111 5.49 16.25 6.99
C GLY A 111 4.58 15.02 6.98
N ILE A 112 5.04 13.91 6.40
CA ILE A 112 4.22 12.71 6.20
C ILE A 112 4.53 11.68 7.27
N SER A 113 3.49 11.20 7.95
CA SER A 113 3.58 10.06 8.85
C SER A 113 2.59 8.95 8.48
N ALA A 114 1.48 9.27 7.82
CA ALA A 114 0.51 8.29 7.35
C ALA A 114 0.54 8.20 5.83
N ILE A 115 0.67 6.99 5.28
CA ILE A 115 0.64 6.70 3.85
C ILE A 115 -0.37 5.58 3.59
N ARG A 116 -1.43 5.89 2.85
CA ARG A 116 -2.49 4.94 2.49
C ARG A 116 -2.52 4.70 0.99
N VAL A 117 -2.66 3.44 0.62
CA VAL A 117 -2.98 3.03 -0.76
C VAL A 117 -4.37 2.46 -0.75
N SER A 118 -5.29 3.15 -1.43
CA SER A 118 -6.67 2.72 -1.63
C SER A 118 -6.82 2.16 -3.03
N THR A 119 -7.21 0.90 -3.16
CA THR A 119 -7.70 0.36 -4.44
C THR A 119 -9.18 0.65 -4.52
N VAL A 120 -9.56 1.58 -5.39
CA VAL A 120 -10.94 2.06 -5.58
C VAL A 120 -11.71 1.16 -6.55
N SER A 121 -11.05 0.64 -7.58
CA SER A 121 -11.63 -0.30 -8.54
C SER A 121 -10.62 -1.39 -8.90
N SER A 122 -11.09 -2.63 -9.02
CA SER A 122 -10.29 -3.79 -9.41
C SER A 122 -11.19 -4.91 -9.96
N PRO A 123 -10.72 -5.70 -10.95
CA PRO A 123 -11.42 -6.91 -11.41
C PRO A 123 -11.30 -8.09 -10.44
N SER A 124 -10.46 -8.00 -9.41
CA SER A 124 -10.18 -9.07 -8.44
C SER A 124 -10.35 -8.61 -7.01
N TRP A 125 -10.18 -9.54 -6.07
CA TRP A 125 -9.90 -9.17 -4.68
C TRP A 125 -8.66 -8.30 -4.61
N VAL A 126 -8.67 -7.32 -3.71
CA VAL A 126 -7.55 -6.39 -3.56
C VAL A 126 -6.44 -7.09 -2.80
N ALA A 127 -5.29 -7.24 -3.46
CA ALA A 127 -4.07 -7.76 -2.88
C ALA A 127 -2.82 -7.03 -3.40
N TRP A 128 -1.75 -7.06 -2.62
CA TRP A 128 -0.46 -6.43 -2.92
C TRP A 128 0.64 -7.37 -2.46
N ASN A 129 1.56 -7.76 -3.34
CA ASN A 129 2.70 -8.58 -2.94
C ASN A 129 3.65 -7.80 -2.02
N MET A 130 3.82 -6.51 -2.30
CA MET A 130 4.71 -5.60 -1.59
C MET A 130 4.19 -4.16 -1.67
N PHE A 131 4.42 -3.38 -0.63
CA PHE A 131 4.18 -1.93 -0.56
C PHE A 131 5.36 -1.30 0.18
N LEU A 132 6.17 -0.57 -0.58
CA LEU A 132 7.42 0.03 -0.13
C LEU A 132 7.30 1.55 -0.17
N VAL A 133 7.88 2.20 0.82
CA VAL A 133 7.89 3.66 0.98
C VAL A 133 9.32 4.09 1.21
N TYR A 134 9.81 5.02 0.40
CA TYR A 134 11.17 5.56 0.52
C TYR A 134 11.14 7.04 0.85
N GLY A 135 12.08 7.47 1.70
CA GLY A 135 12.17 8.86 2.15
C GLY A 135 13.41 9.17 2.96
N VAL A 136 13.39 10.31 3.66
CA VAL A 136 14.37 10.70 4.70
C VAL A 136 13.68 11.38 5.87
#